data_AF-A0A198G3D8-F1
#
_entry.id   AF-A0A198G3D8-F1
#
_cell.length_a   1.000
_cell.length_b   1.000
_cell.length_c   1.000
_cell.angle_alpha   90.00
_cell.angle_beta   90.00
_cell.angle_gamma   90.00
#
_symmetry.space_group_name_H-M   'P 1'
#
loop_
_entity.id
_entity.type
_entity.pdbx_description
1 polymer ?
#
loop_
_entity_poly.entity_id
_entity_poly.type
_entity_poly.pdbx_seq_one_letter_code
_entity_poly.pdbx_strand_id
1 'polypeptide(L)'
;MSYTLYLQKKPALGTDVPFPSLLKGHYPLNEVLINAFLNLMQLTGNLDTETIIDAHSFDKIWIKAEMTPARIEEVGNFIYHKTSTLPEPSEEEITLFKRAMKEEEALLAKESQKEGHIPVYKFATNDGWIVTPEECEIIAVSLKAKLLEDNRVFVEQVAKMSHLTHRTLEIALIDFGKFNQFAKKYGGYRVY
;
A
#
# COMPACT_ATOMS: atom_id res chain seq x y z
N MET A 1 2.26 -5.21 14.92
CA MET A 1 1.22 -5.46 13.90
C MET A 1 1.88 -6.03 12.63
N SER A 2 1.14 -6.75 11.78
CA SER A 2 1.65 -7.26 10.50
C SER A 2 0.70 -6.87 9.38
N TYR A 3 1.24 -6.33 8.31
CA TYR A 3 0.54 -5.96 7.10
C TYR A 3 0.66 -7.09 6.07
N THR A 4 -0.38 -7.25 5.26
CA THR A 4 -0.32 -8.13 4.08
C THR A 4 -0.44 -7.27 2.84
N LEU A 5 0.62 -7.23 2.04
CA LEU A 5 0.69 -6.46 0.80
C LEU A 5 0.23 -7.33 -0.36
N TYR A 6 -0.75 -6.89 -1.13
CA TYR A 6 -1.32 -7.61 -2.26
C TYR A 6 -0.93 -6.94 -3.57
N LEU A 7 -0.40 -7.71 -4.51
CA LEU A 7 -0.11 -7.19 -5.85
C LEU A 7 -1.40 -6.78 -6.55
N GLN A 8 -1.40 -5.64 -7.24
CA GLN A 8 -2.58 -5.18 -7.98
C GLN A 8 -2.92 -6.10 -9.17
N LYS A 9 -1.90 -6.73 -9.77
CA LYS A 9 -2.06 -7.75 -10.82
C LYS A 9 -1.43 -9.05 -10.38
N LYS A 10 -2.17 -10.15 -10.54
CA LYS A 10 -1.67 -11.48 -10.21
C LYS A 10 -0.59 -11.93 -11.21
N PRO A 11 0.56 -12.44 -10.75
CA PRO A 11 1.53 -13.08 -11.63
C PRO A 11 0.93 -14.30 -12.35
N ALA A 12 1.37 -14.53 -13.59
CA ALA A 12 0.98 -15.72 -14.35
C ALA A 12 1.53 -17.00 -13.67
N LEU A 13 0.85 -18.13 -13.89
CA LEU A 13 1.30 -19.41 -13.37
C LEU A 13 2.70 -19.75 -13.93
N GLY A 14 3.62 -20.17 -13.07
CA GLY A 14 5.01 -20.47 -13.47
C GLY A 14 5.94 -19.26 -13.58
N THR A 15 5.50 -18.06 -13.19
CA THR A 15 6.39 -16.90 -13.04
C THR A 15 7.44 -17.18 -11.97
N ASP A 16 8.71 -16.89 -12.27
CA ASP A 16 9.78 -16.87 -11.27
C ASP A 16 9.58 -15.67 -10.32
N VAL A 17 9.33 -15.97 -9.04
CA VAL A 17 9.03 -14.95 -8.02
C VAL A 17 10.17 -14.85 -7.02
N PRO A 18 10.56 -13.63 -6.60
CA PRO A 18 11.66 -13.45 -5.64
C PRO A 18 11.32 -13.93 -4.23
N PHE A 19 10.03 -14.11 -3.92
CA PHE A 19 9.54 -14.58 -2.63
C PHE A 19 8.42 -15.62 -2.81
N PRO A 20 8.47 -16.77 -2.10
CA PRO A 20 7.44 -17.80 -2.23
C PRO A 20 6.01 -17.32 -1.92
N SER A 21 5.83 -16.36 -1.01
CA SER A 21 4.51 -15.81 -0.68
C SER A 21 3.82 -15.15 -1.88
N LEU A 22 4.58 -14.63 -2.85
CA LEU A 22 4.06 -13.99 -4.06
C LEU A 22 3.38 -14.97 -5.01
N LEU A 23 3.61 -16.29 -4.88
CA LEU A 23 2.81 -17.30 -5.59
C LEU A 23 1.33 -17.22 -5.21
N LYS A 24 1.03 -16.79 -3.98
CA LYS A 24 -0.32 -16.52 -3.47
C LYS A 24 -0.76 -15.07 -3.69
N GLY A 25 0.07 -14.24 -4.33
CA GLY A 25 -0.21 -12.85 -4.64
C GLY A 25 0.02 -11.87 -3.49
N HIS A 26 0.68 -12.29 -2.39
CA HIS A 26 0.88 -11.44 -1.22
C HIS A 26 2.31 -11.45 -0.66
N TYR A 27 2.67 -10.39 0.08
CA TYR A 27 3.93 -10.26 0.81
C TYR A 27 3.65 -9.81 2.25
N PRO A 28 4.07 -10.58 3.28
CA PRO A 28 3.89 -10.18 4.67
C PRO A 28 4.93 -9.12 5.06
N LEU A 29 4.49 -8.09 5.78
CA LEU A 29 5.35 -7.00 6.21
C LEU A 29 5.12 -6.66 7.68
N ASN A 30 6.19 -6.64 8.47
CA ASN A 30 6.11 -6.30 9.88
C ASN A 30 6.07 -4.77 10.07
N GLU A 31 5.24 -4.29 11.00
CA GLU A 31 5.21 -2.89 11.43
C GLU A 31 6.58 -2.32 11.80
N VAL A 32 7.44 -3.11 12.45
CA VAL A 32 8.82 -2.72 12.76
C VAL A 32 9.59 -2.33 11.49
N LEU A 33 9.41 -3.09 10.41
CA LEU A 33 10.06 -2.82 9.14
C LEU A 33 9.46 -1.59 8.44
N ILE A 34 8.15 -1.38 8.53
CA ILE A 34 7.50 -0.16 8.02
C ILE A 34 8.02 1.08 8.73
N ASN A 35 8.10 1.07 10.06
CA ASN A 35 8.60 2.21 10.81
C ASN A 35 10.07 2.51 10.47
N ALA A 36 10.88 1.46 10.30
CA ALA A 36 12.26 1.62 9.87
C ALA A 36 12.36 2.20 8.44
N PHE A 37 11.54 1.69 7.52
CA PHE A 37 11.42 2.18 6.16
C PHE A 37 11.01 3.66 6.13
N LEU A 38 9.96 4.06 6.86
CA LEU A 38 9.49 5.44 6.89
C LEU A 38 10.55 6.40 7.42
N ASN A 39 11.22 6.01 8.50
CA ASN A 39 12.33 6.76 9.06
C ASN A 39 13.48 6.95 8.05
N LEU A 40 13.83 5.90 7.29
CA LEU A 40 14.84 5.99 6.25
C LEU A 40 14.39 6.90 5.08
N MET A 41 13.16 6.73 4.59
CA MET A 41 12.63 7.52 3.49
C MET A 41 12.48 9.00 3.86
N GLN A 42 12.20 9.31 5.13
CA GLN A 42 12.19 10.66 5.66
C GLN A 42 13.60 11.28 5.63
N LEU A 43 14.64 10.51 5.99
CA LEU A 43 16.02 10.98 5.93
C LEU A 43 16.52 11.19 4.51
N THR A 44 16.15 10.30 3.59
CA THR A 44 16.55 10.41 2.18
C THR A 44 15.72 11.44 1.41
N GLY A 45 14.73 12.06 2.05
CA GLY A 45 13.88 13.09 1.46
C GLY A 45 12.94 12.55 0.39
N ASN A 46 12.51 11.29 0.49
CA ASN A 46 11.59 10.66 -0.47
C ASN A 46 10.13 10.66 -0.01
N LEU A 47 9.81 11.25 1.15
CA LEU A 47 8.43 11.38 1.62
C LEU A 47 7.92 12.79 1.40
N ASP A 48 6.76 12.91 0.76
CA ASP A 48 6.00 14.16 0.71
C ASP A 48 5.06 14.24 1.92
N THR A 49 5.39 15.13 2.84
CA THR A 49 4.64 15.38 4.07
C THR A 49 3.58 16.46 3.92
N GLU A 50 3.55 17.16 2.78
CA GLU A 50 2.59 18.24 2.52
C GLU A 50 1.35 17.76 1.77
N THR A 51 1.47 16.68 0.99
CA THR A 51 0.28 16.06 0.39
C THR A 51 -0.56 15.41 1.49
N ILE A 52 -1.79 15.87 1.63
CA ILE A 52 -2.79 15.36 2.58
C ILE A 52 -4.03 14.96 1.78
N ILE A 53 -4.62 13.80 2.11
CA ILE A 53 -6.00 13.50 1.72
C ILE A 53 -6.92 13.95 2.84
N ASP A 54 -7.79 14.90 2.55
CA ASP A 54 -8.86 15.34 3.46
C ASP A 54 -9.88 14.21 3.62
N ALA A 55 -10.22 13.85 4.86
CA ALA A 55 -11.23 12.85 5.19
C ALA A 55 -12.57 13.13 4.48
N HIS A 56 -12.91 14.41 4.32
CA HIS A 56 -14.13 14.82 3.62
C HIS A 56 -14.12 14.52 2.11
N SER A 57 -12.96 14.16 1.54
CA SER A 57 -12.85 13.69 0.15
C SER A 57 -13.48 12.33 -0.05
N PHE A 58 -13.36 11.43 0.94
CA PHE A 58 -14.01 10.12 0.92
C PHE A 58 -15.52 10.26 1.08
N ASP A 59 -15.97 11.11 2.02
CA ASP A 59 -17.39 11.40 2.20
C ASP A 59 -18.03 11.89 0.90
N LYS A 60 -17.38 12.81 0.18
CA LYS A 60 -17.88 13.33 -1.09
C LYS A 60 -18.06 12.26 -2.16
N ILE A 61 -17.24 11.21 -2.15
CA ILE A 61 -17.36 10.10 -3.10
C ILE A 61 -18.61 9.28 -2.74
N TRP A 62 -18.74 8.89 -1.47
CA TRP A 62 -19.83 8.03 -1.02
C TRP A 62 -21.19 8.73 -0.93
N ILE A 63 -21.23 10.04 -0.68
CA ILE A 63 -22.45 10.86 -0.74
C ILE A 63 -23.05 10.85 -2.14
N LYS A 64 -22.24 10.92 -3.20
CA LYS A 64 -22.74 10.83 -4.60
C LYS A 64 -23.32 9.46 -4.95
N ALA A 65 -22.95 8.43 -4.19
CA ALA A 65 -23.50 7.10 -4.37
C ALA A 65 -24.91 6.98 -3.77
N GLU A 66 -25.40 8.02 -3.08
CA GLU A 66 -26.75 8.13 -2.51
C GLU A 66 -27.15 6.94 -1.62
N MET A 67 -26.16 6.27 -1.03
CA MET A 67 -26.35 5.12 -0.15
C MET A 67 -25.95 5.47 1.28
N THR A 68 -26.68 4.89 2.25
CA THR A 68 -26.27 4.92 3.66
C THR A 68 -25.07 4.00 3.89
N PRO A 69 -24.24 4.23 4.92
CA PRO A 69 -23.13 3.33 5.25
C PRO A 69 -23.53 1.86 5.40
N ALA A 70 -24.68 1.58 6.03
CA ALA A 70 -25.22 0.24 6.16
C ALA A 70 -25.55 -0.38 4.78
N ARG A 71 -26.14 0.42 3.87
CA ARG A 71 -26.45 -0.06 2.52
C ARG A 71 -25.19 -0.29 1.68
N ILE A 72 -24.16 0.55 1.83
CA ILE A 72 -22.85 0.35 1.19
C ILE A 72 -22.27 -1.01 1.60
N GLU A 73 -22.30 -1.34 2.89
CA GLU A 73 -21.82 -2.62 3.40
C GLU A 73 -22.62 -3.80 2.83
N GLU A 74 -23.96 -3.72 2.84
CA GLU A 74 -24.83 -4.75 2.25
C GLU A 74 -24.54 -4.99 0.77
N VAL A 75 -24.44 -3.92 -0.02
CA VAL A 75 -24.14 -4.00 -1.46
C VAL A 75 -22.74 -4.57 -1.69
N GLY A 76 -21.75 -4.17 -0.90
CA GLY A 76 -20.41 -4.73 -0.92
C GLY A 76 -20.40 -6.24 -0.63
N ASN A 77 -21.09 -6.67 0.42
CA ASN A 77 -21.23 -8.09 0.79
C ASN A 77 -21.94 -8.91 -0.30
N PHE A 78 -22.97 -8.34 -0.93
CA PHE A 78 -23.64 -8.96 -2.07
C PHE A 78 -22.68 -9.14 -3.26
N ILE A 79 -21.91 -8.10 -3.62
CA ILE A 79 -21.00 -8.12 -4.77
C ILE A 79 -19.84 -9.09 -4.56
N TYR A 80 -19.13 -8.98 -3.43
CA TYR A 80 -17.85 -9.64 -3.20
C TYR A 80 -17.96 -10.97 -2.44
N HIS A 81 -18.92 -11.09 -1.51
CA HIS A 81 -19.08 -12.27 -0.66
C HIS A 81 -20.28 -13.14 -1.06
N LYS A 82 -21.05 -12.70 -2.07
CA LYS A 82 -22.26 -13.40 -2.56
C LYS A 82 -23.29 -13.62 -1.45
N THR A 83 -23.31 -12.72 -0.48
CA THR A 83 -24.28 -12.72 0.62
C THR A 83 -25.61 -12.21 0.11
N SER A 84 -26.69 -12.96 0.32
CA SER A 84 -28.03 -12.51 -0.02
C SER A 84 -28.45 -11.37 0.90
N THR A 85 -29.06 -10.32 0.34
CA THR A 85 -29.58 -9.16 1.06
C THR A 85 -31.07 -8.97 0.74
N LEU A 86 -31.82 -8.35 1.66
CA LEU A 86 -33.24 -8.08 1.52
C LEU A 86 -33.49 -6.60 1.90
N PRO A 87 -33.80 -5.71 0.94
CA PRO A 87 -33.98 -5.98 -0.49
C PRO A 87 -32.65 -6.26 -1.21
N GLU A 88 -32.72 -7.04 -2.29
CA GLU A 88 -31.59 -7.27 -3.20
C GLU A 88 -31.13 -5.93 -3.83
N PRO A 89 -29.83 -5.71 -4.07
CA PRO A 89 -29.35 -4.48 -4.67
C PRO A 89 -29.83 -4.34 -6.11
N SER A 90 -30.35 -3.16 -6.44
CA SER A 90 -30.66 -2.79 -7.82
C SER A 90 -29.39 -2.62 -8.67
N GLU A 91 -29.54 -2.73 -9.99
CA GLU A 91 -28.44 -2.47 -10.93
C GLU A 91 -27.88 -1.04 -10.80
N GLU A 92 -28.71 -0.08 -10.41
CA GLU A 92 -28.30 1.29 -10.15
C GLU A 92 -27.40 1.38 -8.91
N GLU A 93 -27.80 0.78 -7.79
CA GLU A 93 -26.98 0.71 -6.57
C GLU A 93 -25.65 0.02 -6.83
N ILE A 94 -25.65 -1.09 -7.58
CA ILE A 94 -24.42 -1.81 -7.96
C ILE A 94 -23.50 -0.91 -8.81
N THR A 95 -24.08 -0.14 -9.73
CA THR A 95 -23.33 0.77 -10.62
C THR A 95 -22.73 1.94 -9.84
N LEU A 96 -23.52 2.56 -8.95
CA LEU A 96 -23.08 3.65 -8.08
C LEU A 96 -21.99 3.18 -7.13
N PHE A 97 -22.16 2.01 -6.51
CA PHE A 97 -21.16 1.39 -5.64
C PHE A 97 -19.83 1.17 -6.38
N LYS A 98 -19.86 0.55 -7.56
CA LYS A 98 -18.64 0.30 -8.36
C LYS A 98 -17.96 1.60 -8.79
N ARG A 99 -18.72 2.65 -9.08
CA ARG A 99 -18.18 3.98 -9.39
C ARG A 99 -17.50 4.58 -8.17
N ALA A 100 -18.15 4.58 -7.01
CA ALA A 100 -17.61 5.09 -5.76
C ALA A 100 -16.30 4.38 -5.38
N MET A 101 -16.27 3.05 -5.45
CA MET A 101 -15.06 2.26 -5.24
C MET A 101 -13.92 2.68 -6.18
N LYS A 102 -14.21 2.90 -7.46
CA LYS A 102 -13.20 3.33 -8.44
C LYS A 102 -12.69 4.76 -8.16
N GLU A 103 -13.57 5.67 -7.77
CA GLU A 103 -13.20 7.03 -7.38
C GLU A 103 -12.34 7.04 -6.12
N GLU A 104 -12.67 6.20 -5.13
CA GLU A 104 -11.90 6.03 -3.90
C GLU A 104 -10.51 5.42 -4.19
N GLU A 105 -10.45 4.36 -5.00
CA GLU A 105 -9.17 3.78 -5.41
C GLU A 105 -8.29 4.80 -6.15
N ALA A 106 -8.89 5.65 -7.00
CA ALA A 106 -8.15 6.73 -7.68
C ALA A 106 -7.64 7.79 -6.71
N LEU A 107 -8.42 8.10 -5.66
CA LEU A 107 -8.02 9.03 -4.61
C LEU A 107 -6.86 8.48 -3.78
N LEU A 108 -6.93 7.20 -3.37
CA LEU A 108 -5.87 6.50 -2.64
C LEU A 108 -4.61 6.28 -3.47
N ALA A 109 -4.75 6.09 -4.78
CA ALA A 109 -3.62 5.94 -5.71
C ALA A 109 -2.89 7.25 -6.00
N LYS A 110 -3.45 8.41 -5.62
CA LYS A 110 -2.92 9.73 -6.01
C LYS A 110 -1.45 9.89 -5.60
N GLU A 111 -0.61 10.13 -6.60
CA GLU A 111 0.82 10.35 -6.41
C GLU A 111 1.13 11.79 -5.96
N SER A 112 2.33 11.95 -5.40
CA SER A 112 2.90 13.24 -5.07
C SER A 112 3.07 14.11 -6.33
N GLN A 113 2.85 15.43 -6.19
CA GLN A 113 3.22 16.39 -7.25
C GLN A 113 4.72 16.70 -7.26
N LYS A 114 5.44 16.37 -6.18
CA LYS A 114 6.89 16.47 -6.08
C LYS A 114 7.52 15.21 -6.67
N GLU A 115 8.32 15.39 -7.72
CA GLU A 115 9.03 14.30 -8.37
C GLU A 115 9.93 13.55 -7.38
N GLY A 116 9.95 12.22 -7.47
CA GLY A 116 10.78 11.36 -6.60
C GLY A 116 10.30 11.26 -5.15
N HIS A 117 9.08 11.71 -4.85
CA HIS A 117 8.48 11.63 -3.52
C HIS A 117 7.23 10.76 -3.50
N ILE A 118 6.96 10.17 -2.34
CA ILE A 118 5.77 9.36 -2.06
C ILE A 118 4.97 10.07 -0.96
N PRO A 119 3.66 10.29 -1.12
CA PRO A 119 2.87 10.91 -0.06
C PRO A 119 2.90 10.10 1.24
N VAL A 120 3.27 10.75 2.35
CA VAL A 120 3.44 10.07 3.65
C VAL A 120 2.13 9.46 4.17
N TYR A 121 0.98 10.06 3.83
CA TYR A 121 -0.33 9.60 4.29
C TYR A 121 -0.60 8.15 3.87
N LYS A 122 -0.01 7.69 2.76
CA LYS A 122 -0.17 6.32 2.24
C LYS A 122 0.39 5.26 3.18
N PHE A 123 1.14 5.64 4.22
CA PHE A 123 1.68 4.71 5.21
C PHE A 123 1.19 5.01 6.64
N ALA A 124 0.30 6.00 6.79
CA ALA A 124 -0.16 6.50 8.08
C ALA A 124 -1.48 5.87 8.55
N THR A 125 -2.29 5.33 7.63
CA THR A 125 -3.56 4.64 7.94
C THR A 125 -3.36 3.13 7.91
N ASN A 126 -4.13 2.34 8.66
CA ASN A 126 -4.00 0.89 8.58
C ASN A 126 -4.71 0.29 7.35
N ASP A 127 -5.62 1.04 6.74
CA ASP A 127 -6.46 0.57 5.64
C ASP A 127 -6.22 1.43 4.38
N GLY A 128 -6.10 0.79 3.22
CA GLY A 128 -6.24 1.46 1.93
C GLY A 128 -4.96 1.98 1.28
N TRP A 129 -3.78 1.46 1.63
CA TRP A 129 -2.56 1.84 0.91
C TRP A 129 -2.70 1.45 -0.55
N ILE A 130 -2.47 2.38 -1.48
CA ILE A 130 -2.28 2.06 -2.89
C ILE A 130 -0.94 2.66 -3.30
N VAL A 131 0.07 1.79 -3.39
CA VAL A 131 1.41 2.17 -3.84
C VAL A 131 1.51 1.87 -5.33
N THR A 132 1.79 2.90 -6.13
CA THR A 132 1.82 2.82 -7.60
C THR A 132 3.14 2.21 -8.11
N PRO A 133 3.24 1.83 -9.38
CA PRO A 133 4.49 1.38 -9.98
C PRO A 133 5.64 2.38 -9.84
N GLU A 134 5.35 3.67 -9.98
CA GLU A 134 6.29 4.78 -9.88
C GLU A 134 6.81 4.89 -8.45
N GLU A 135 5.92 4.82 -7.46
CA GLU A 135 6.29 4.83 -6.04
C GLU A 135 7.07 3.57 -5.64
N CYS A 136 6.74 2.41 -6.22
CA CYS A 136 7.52 1.19 -6.05
C CYS A 136 8.96 1.37 -6.55
N GLU A 137 9.17 2.06 -7.67
CA GLU A 137 10.53 2.37 -8.17
C GLU A 137 11.30 3.22 -7.16
N ILE A 138 10.68 4.27 -6.63
CA ILE A 138 11.30 5.16 -5.63
C ILE A 138 11.74 4.35 -4.41
N ILE A 139 10.86 3.49 -3.87
CA ILE A 139 11.18 2.62 -2.72
C ILE A 139 12.33 1.66 -3.07
N ALA A 140 12.27 1.01 -4.22
CA ALA A 140 13.28 0.05 -4.64
C ALA A 140 14.67 0.69 -4.81
N VAL A 141 14.72 1.96 -5.25
CA VAL A 141 15.98 2.72 -5.38
C VAL A 141 16.54 3.11 -4.01
N SER A 142 15.68 3.54 -3.08
CA SER A 142 16.10 3.95 -1.73
C SER A 142 16.52 2.78 -0.84
N LEU A 143 16.01 1.57 -1.08
CA LEU A 143 16.34 0.38 -0.27
C LEU A 143 17.46 -0.50 -0.86
N LYS A 144 18.42 0.11 -1.56
CA LYS A 144 19.60 -0.60 -2.10
C LYS A 144 20.71 -0.74 -1.05
N ALA A 145 21.45 -1.85 -1.12
CA ALA A 145 22.56 -2.14 -0.19
C ALA A 145 23.54 -0.98 -0.03
N LYS A 146 23.96 -0.34 -1.13
CA LYS A 146 24.85 0.82 -1.09
C LYS A 146 24.27 1.98 -0.28
N LEU A 147 22.99 2.29 -0.47
CA LEU A 147 22.35 3.41 0.24
C LEU A 147 22.16 3.09 1.73
N LEU A 148 21.91 1.82 2.07
CA LEU A 148 21.86 1.38 3.47
C LEU A 148 23.24 1.41 4.14
N GLU A 149 24.30 1.06 3.40
CA GLU A 149 25.69 1.15 3.86
C GLU A 149 26.11 2.61 4.10
N ASP A 150 25.81 3.51 3.16
CA ASP A 150 26.05 4.95 3.28
C ASP A 150 25.33 5.55 4.51
N ASN A 151 24.21 4.94 4.93
CA ASN A 151 23.40 5.35 6.08
C ASN A 151 23.53 4.42 7.30
N ARG A 152 24.62 3.63 7.39
CA ARG A 152 24.78 2.55 8.37
C ARG A 152 24.51 2.96 9.82
N VAL A 153 25.05 4.11 10.26
CA VAL A 153 24.88 4.58 11.65
C VAL A 153 23.41 4.77 12.00
N PHE A 154 22.61 5.29 11.07
CA PHE A 154 21.18 5.45 11.27
C PHE A 154 20.45 4.11 11.28
N VAL A 155 20.76 3.21 10.34
CA VAL A 155 20.16 1.87 10.31
C VAL A 155 20.48 1.10 11.60
N GLU A 156 21.68 1.26 12.16
CA GLU A 156 22.04 0.70 13.47
C GLU A 156 21.21 1.29 14.63
N GLN A 157 20.92 2.60 14.62
CA GLN A 157 20.06 3.23 15.63
C GLN A 157 18.62 2.73 15.53
N VAL A 158 18.06 2.69 14.32
CA VAL A 158 16.71 2.17 14.06
C VAL A 158 16.60 0.70 14.47
N ALA A 159 17.62 -0.12 14.17
CA ALA A 159 17.66 -1.52 14.59
C ALA A 159 17.62 -1.65 16.12
N LYS A 160 18.40 -0.83 16.84
CA LYS A 160 18.40 -0.81 18.32
C LYS A 160 17.02 -0.45 18.88
N MET A 161 16.39 0.60 18.36
CA MET A 161 15.03 1.03 18.77
C MET A 161 13.98 -0.06 18.49
N SER A 162 14.21 -0.85 17.44
CA SER A 162 13.34 -1.93 16.98
C SER A 162 13.60 -3.28 17.66
N HIS A 163 14.56 -3.36 18.59
CA HIS A 163 15.03 -4.61 19.19
C HIS A 163 15.49 -5.67 18.16
N LEU A 164 16.06 -5.22 17.03
CA LEU A 164 16.62 -6.07 15.98
C LEU A 164 18.14 -5.88 15.90
N THR A 165 18.81 -6.87 15.31
CA THR A 165 20.21 -6.66 14.90
C THR A 165 20.26 -5.81 13.63
N HIS A 166 21.32 -5.02 13.47
CA HIS A 166 21.55 -4.22 12.25
C HIS A 166 21.45 -5.07 10.99
N ARG A 167 22.12 -6.24 10.97
CA ARG A 167 22.12 -7.15 9.83
C ARG A 167 20.72 -7.71 9.52
N THR A 168 19.93 -8.01 10.54
CA THR A 168 18.54 -8.46 10.35
C THR A 168 17.69 -7.38 9.69
N LEU A 169 17.80 -6.14 10.19
CA LEU A 169 17.04 -5.02 9.63
C LEU A 169 17.47 -4.69 8.19
N GLU A 170 18.78 -4.67 7.93
CA GLU A 170 19.34 -4.41 6.62
C GLU A 170 18.84 -5.41 5.57
N ILE A 171 18.91 -6.71 5.86
CA ILE A 171 18.40 -7.76 4.96
C ILE A 171 16.91 -7.56 4.69
N ALA A 172 16.14 -7.26 5.73
CA ALA A 172 14.69 -7.06 5.62
C ALA A 172 14.34 -5.84 4.75
N LEU A 173 15.08 -4.73 4.87
CA LEU A 173 14.93 -3.54 4.02
C LEU A 173 15.31 -3.84 2.57
N ILE A 174 16.41 -4.55 2.32
CA ILE A 174 16.82 -4.96 0.97
C ILE A 174 15.74 -5.85 0.32
N ASP A 175 15.21 -6.82 1.06
CA ASP A 175 14.17 -7.71 0.55
C ASP A 175 12.87 -6.95 0.28
N PHE A 176 12.52 -5.97 1.10
CA PHE A 176 11.41 -5.08 0.80
C PHE A 176 11.66 -4.24 -0.46
N GLY A 177 12.88 -3.76 -0.68
CA GLY A 177 13.29 -3.12 -1.93
C GLY A 177 13.12 -4.03 -3.15
N LYS A 178 13.54 -5.31 -3.06
CA LYS A 178 13.32 -6.31 -4.12
C LYS A 178 11.85 -6.58 -4.37
N PHE A 179 11.02 -6.63 -3.31
CA PHE A 179 9.57 -6.78 -3.45
C PHE A 179 9.00 -5.61 -4.25
N ASN A 180 9.34 -4.37 -3.92
CA ASN A 180 8.87 -3.19 -4.65
C ASN A 180 9.33 -3.22 -6.12
N GLN A 181 10.59 -3.61 -6.38
CA GLN A 181 11.10 -3.78 -7.75
C GLN A 181 10.29 -4.80 -8.56
N PHE A 182 9.81 -5.87 -7.92
CA PHE A 182 8.92 -6.85 -8.52
C PHE A 182 7.50 -6.29 -8.69
N ALA A 183 6.92 -5.72 -7.64
CA ALA A 183 5.55 -5.22 -7.61
C ALA A 183 5.29 -4.13 -8.66
N LYS A 184 6.28 -3.29 -8.97
CA LYS A 184 6.23 -2.34 -10.09
C LYS A 184 5.72 -2.97 -11.40
N LYS A 185 6.20 -4.17 -11.73
CA LYS A 185 5.82 -4.89 -12.97
C LYS A 185 4.35 -5.36 -12.96
N TYR A 186 3.72 -5.37 -11.79
CA TYR A 186 2.37 -5.86 -11.55
C TYR A 186 1.40 -4.74 -11.15
N GLY A 187 1.70 -3.49 -11.49
CA GLY A 187 0.84 -2.35 -11.18
C GLY A 187 0.99 -1.81 -9.75
N GLY A 188 2.02 -2.23 -9.02
CA GLY A 188 2.20 -1.88 -7.61
C GLY A 188 1.46 -2.83 -6.67
N TYR A 189 1.11 -2.34 -5.49
CA TYR A 189 0.45 -3.15 -4.46
C TYR A 189 -0.52 -2.34 -3.59
N ARG A 190 -1.34 -3.05 -2.82
CA ARG A 190 -2.24 -2.49 -1.82
C ARG A 190 -2.23 -3.23 -0.50
N VAL A 191 -2.66 -2.56 0.57
CA VAL A 191 -2.93 -3.16 1.89
C VAL A 191 -4.44 -3.19 2.11
N TYR A 192 -4.94 -4.32 2.62
CA TYR A 192 -6.31 -4.53 3.10
C TYR A 192 -6.30 -4.83 4.58
#